data_AF-A0A392UY31-F1
#
_entry.id   AF-A0A392UY31-F1
#
_cell.length_a   1.000
_cell.length_b   1.000
_cell.length_c   1.000
_cell.angle_alpha   90.00
_cell.angle_beta   90.00
_cell.angle_gamma   90.00
#
_symmetry.space_group_name_H-M   'P 1'
#
loop_
_entity.id
_entity.type
_entity.pdbx_description
1 polymer ?
#
loop_
_entity_poly.entity_id
_entity_poly.type
_entity_poly.pdbx_seq_one_letter_code
_entity_poly.pdbx_strand_id
1 'polypeptide(L)' 'ETAAIPEDSEEGAGDLDKRFGFSKDFSSRLEVGEEVGRGHFGYTCSAKFKKGEFKGQQVAVKVIPKAKVNLVLVP' A
#
# COMPACT_ATOMS: atom_id res chain seq x y z
N GLU A 1 -1.36 -25.68 -8.52
CA GLU A 1 -1.34 -25.80 -7.05
C GLU A 1 -1.32 -24.38 -6.47
N THR A 2 -2.47 -23.88 -6.04
CA THR A 2 -2.60 -22.57 -5.42
C THR A 2 -2.30 -22.74 -3.94
N ALA A 3 -1.07 -22.41 -3.54
CA ALA A 3 -0.68 -22.39 -2.15
C ALA A 3 -1.53 -21.35 -1.39
N ALA A 4 -2.38 -21.84 -0.49
CA ALA A 4 -3.11 -21.02 0.45
C ALA A 4 -2.10 -20.31 1.35
N ILE A 5 -2.24 -18.99 1.47
CA ILE A 5 -1.43 -18.16 2.34
C ILE A 5 -1.90 -18.48 3.78
N PRO A 6 -1.01 -18.89 4.70
CA PRO A 6 -1.40 -19.09 6.09
C PRO A 6 -1.90 -17.77 6.67
N GLU A 7 -3.09 -17.79 7.26
CA GLU A 7 -3.64 -16.69 8.06
C GLU A 7 -2.82 -16.55 9.34
N ASP A 8 -1.69 -15.85 9.24
CA ASP A 8 -0.83 -15.52 10.37
C ASP A 8 -1.30 -14.22 11.02
N SER A 9 -1.82 -14.41 12.24
CA SER A 9 -2.09 -13.49 13.34
C SER A 9 -1.99 -11.98 13.09
N GLU A 10 -3.11 -11.27 13.37
CA GLU A 10 -3.21 -9.81 13.52
C GLU A 10 -2.24 -9.20 14.54
N GLU A 11 -1.44 -9.99 15.27
CA GLU A 11 -0.51 -9.52 16.30
C GLU A 11 0.77 -8.83 15.76
N GLY A 12 0.97 -8.82 14.44
CA GLY A 12 2.12 -8.17 13.78
C GLY A 12 1.79 -6.90 12.99
N ALA A 13 0.53 -6.49 12.89
CA ALA A 13 0.14 -5.28 12.18
C ALA A 13 0.50 -4.05 13.03
N GLY A 14 1.79 -3.69 13.05
CA GLY A 14 2.27 -2.43 13.62
C GLY A 14 1.35 -1.29 13.19
N ASP A 15 1.00 -0.41 14.14
CA ASP A 15 -0.02 0.63 13.99
C ASP A 15 -0.01 1.20 12.57
N LEU A 16 -1.02 0.81 11.77
CA LEU A 16 -1.09 1.19 10.38
C LEU A 16 -1.17 2.71 10.34
N ASP A 17 -0.19 3.38 9.72
CA ASP A 17 -0.19 4.84 9.61
C ASP A 17 -1.43 5.28 8.81
N LYS A 18 -2.49 5.70 9.53
CA LYS A 18 -3.76 6.13 8.95
C LYS A 18 -3.68 7.54 8.36
N ARG A 19 -2.50 8.15 8.28
CA ARG A 19 -2.34 9.50 7.71
C ARG A 19 -2.43 9.47 6.18
N PHE A 20 -2.36 8.29 5.55
CA PHE A 20 -2.69 8.09 4.14
C PHE A 20 -4.22 8.12 3.89
N GLY A 21 -4.88 9.22 4.29
CA GLY A 21 -6.33 9.33 4.25
C GLY A 21 -6.93 9.88 2.95
N PHE A 22 -6.15 10.60 2.13
CA PHE A 22 -6.71 11.29 0.96
C PHE A 22 -5.78 11.26 -0.26
N SER A 23 -6.33 10.96 -1.44
CA SER A 23 -5.61 10.92 -2.73
C SER A 23 -4.83 12.21 -3.04
N LYS A 24 -5.35 13.37 -2.59
CA LYS A 24 -4.69 14.68 -2.70
C LYS A 24 -3.43 14.80 -1.82
N ASP A 25 -3.45 14.21 -0.63
CA ASP A 25 -2.30 14.18 0.26
C ASP A 25 -1.23 13.18 -0.18
N PHE A 26 -1.64 12.08 -0.82
CA PHE A 26 -0.73 11.09 -1.38
C PHE A 26 0.12 11.71 -2.51
N SER A 27 -0.54 12.27 -3.52
CA SER A 27 0.11 12.85 -4.72
C SER A 27 0.92 14.12 -4.45
N SER A 28 0.59 14.86 -3.39
CA SER A 28 1.35 16.06 -3.00
C SER A 28 2.62 15.75 -2.19
N ARG A 29 2.68 14.60 -1.53
CA ARG A 29 3.82 14.17 -0.68
C ARG A 29 4.75 13.17 -1.38
N LEU A 30 4.25 12.36 -2.31
CA LEU A 30 5.01 11.32 -3.00
C LEU A 30 5.17 11.60 -4.50
N GLU A 31 6.37 11.37 -5.02
CA GLU A 31 6.62 11.11 -6.44
C GLU A 31 6.31 9.65 -6.72
N VAL A 32 5.31 9.35 -7.54
CA VAL A 32 5.09 7.97 -7.99
C VAL A 32 5.99 7.72 -9.20
N GLY A 33 6.76 6.63 -9.13
CA GLY A 33 7.58 6.12 -10.21
C GLY A 33 6.92 4.95 -10.92
N GLU A 34 7.74 4.08 -11.49
CA GLU A 34 7.30 2.92 -12.28
C GLU A 34 6.59 1.84 -11.46
N GLU A 35 5.75 1.05 -12.14
CA GLU A 35 5.20 -0.18 -11.59
C GLU A 35 6.34 -1.20 -11.39
N VAL A 36 6.51 -1.66 -10.15
CA VAL A 36 7.55 -2.62 -9.76
C VAL A 36 7.00 -4.02 -9.50
N GLY A 37 5.69 -4.20 -9.53
CA GLY A 37 5.09 -5.52 -9.40
C GLY A 37 3.58 -5.53 -9.50
N ARG A 38 2.99 -6.65 -9.96
CA ARG A 38 1.55 -6.80 -10.14
C ARG A 38 1.08 -8.13 -9.57
N GLY A 39 0.01 -8.09 -8.78
CA GLY A 39 -0.56 -9.27 -8.14
C GLY A 39 -2.08 -9.23 -8.13
N HIS A 40 -2.68 -10.25 -7.51
CA HIS A 40 -4.13 -10.46 -7.53
C HIS A 40 -4.90 -9.25 -6.98
N PHE A 41 -4.40 -8.65 -5.90
CA PHE A 41 -5.03 -7.50 -5.24
C PHE A 41 -4.71 -6.13 -5.87
N GLY A 42 -3.86 -6.08 -6.90
CA GLY A 42 -3.48 -4.83 -7.56
C GLY A 42 -2.00 -4.73 -7.87
N TYR A 43 -1.54 -3.53 -8.19
CA TYR A 43 -0.16 -3.26 -8.60
C TYR A 43 0.59 -2.51 -7.50
N THR A 44 1.91 -2.61 -7.56
CA THR A 44 2.87 -1.94 -6.70
C THR A 44 3.68 -1.00 -7.55
N CYS A 45 3.80 0.26 -7.16
CA CYS A 45 4.68 1.23 -7.80
C CYS A 45 5.77 1.69 -6.83
N SER A 46 6.93 2.05 -7.38
CA SER A 46 7.93 2.78 -6.62
C SER A 46 7.43 4.18 -6.32
N ALA A 47 7.80 4.74 -5.18
CA ALA A 47 7.56 6.15 -4.91
C ALA A 47 8.67 6.76 -4.06
N LYS A 48 8.80 8.09 -4.09
CA LYS A 48 9.77 8.83 -3.29
C LYS A 48 9.11 10.01 -2.59
N PHE A 49 9.32 10.17 -1.30
CA PHE A 49 8.80 11.32 -0.57
C PHE A 49 9.48 12.61 -1.05
N LYS A 50 8.68 13.60 -1.45
CA LYS A 50 9.14 14.92 -1.88
C LYS A 50 9.24 15.93 -0.75
N LYS A 51 8.50 15.71 0.35
CA LYS A 51 8.32 16.65 1.47
C LYS A 51 8.10 15.91 2.79
N GLY A 52 8.23 16.64 3.90
CA GLY A 52 8.07 16.10 5.26
C GLY A 52 9.34 15.45 5.80
N GLU A 53 9.22 14.81 6.96
CA GLU A 53 10.32 14.14 7.67
C GLU A 53 10.99 13.05 6.81
N PHE A 54 10.21 12.34 6.01
CA PHE A 54 10.71 11.26 5.15
C PHE A 54 11.20 11.72 3.77
N LYS A 55 11.37 13.04 3.53
CA LYS A 55 11.80 13.56 2.23
C LYS A 55 13.07 12.85 1.73
N GLY A 56 13.02 12.34 0.51
CA GLY A 56 14.10 11.60 -0.12
C GLY A 56 14.03 10.09 0.07
N GLN A 57 13.20 9.59 1.00
CA GLN A 57 13.03 8.17 1.23
C GLN A 57 12.23 7.51 0.09
N GLN A 58 12.75 6.39 -0.38
CA GLN A 58 12.09 5.54 -1.37
C GLN A 58 11.17 4.54 -0.67
N VAL A 59 9.97 4.37 -1.19
CA VAL A 59 8.93 3.49 -0.66
C VAL A 59 8.27 2.71 -1.79
N ALA A 60 7.65 1.59 -1.45
CA ALA A 60 6.78 0.84 -2.35
C ALA A 60 5.32 1.17 -2.02
N VAL A 61 4.51 1.50 -3.02
CA VAL A 61 3.10 1.83 -2.86
C VAL A 61 2.26 0.72 -3.49
N LYS A 62 1.43 0.05 -2.69
CA LYS A 62 0.46 -0.93 -3.20
C LYS A 62 -0.87 -0.24 -3.50
N VAL A 63 -1.25 -0.21 -4.77
CA VAL A 63 -2.55 0.32 -5.21
C VAL A 63 -3.56 -0.83 -5.25
N ILE A 64 -4.52 -0.78 -4.33
CA ILE A 64 -5.60 -1.78 -4.21
C ILE A 64 -6.93 -1.11 -4.60
N PRO A 65 -7.62 -1.56 -5.67
CA PRO A 65 -8.90 -1.00 -6.05
C PRO A 65 -9.95 -1.28 -4.97
N LYS A 66 -10.84 -0.32 -4.69
CA LYS A 66 -11.86 -0.45 -3.64
C LYS A 66 -12.71 -1.72 -3.76
N ALA A 67 -13.05 -2.13 -4.98
CA ALA A 67 -13.80 -3.37 -5.23
C ALA A 67 -13.09 -4.64 -4.71
N LYS A 68 -11.76 -4.61 -4.57
CA LYS A 68 -10.95 -5.72 -4.04
C LYS A 68 -10.67 -5.63 -2.54
N VAL A 69 -10.90 -4.47 -1.92
CA VAL A 69 -10.75 -4.28 -0.47
C VAL A 69 -11.87 -5.01 0.29
N ASN A 70 -13.08 -5.05 -0.28
CA ASN A 70 -14.26 -5.64 0.36
C ASN A 70 -14.23 -7.18 0.43
N LEU A 71 -13.29 -7.85 -0.24
CA LEU A 71 -13.22 -9.31 -0.23
C LEU A 71 -12.59 -9.87 1.07
N VAL A 72 -11.89 -9.04 1.84
CA VAL A 72 -11.12 -9.45 3.03
C VAL A 72 -11.78 -8.99 4.34
N LEU A 73 -12.86 -8.20 4.27
CA LEU A 73 -13.63 -7.81 5.46
C LEU A 73 -14.76 -8.83 5.69
N VAL A 74 -14.37 -10.05 6.10
CA VAL A 74 -15.31 -10.98 6.71
C VAL A 74 -15.35 -10.63 8.21
N PRO A 75 -16.53 -10.36 8.80
CA PRO A 75 -16.64 -10.03 10.23
C PRO A 75 -16.25 -11.20 11.14
#